data_AF-A0A0B5KQR9-F1
#
_entry.id   AF-A0A0B5KQR9-F1
#
_cell.length_a   1.000
_cell.length_b   1.000
_cell.length_c   1.000
_cell.angle_alpha   90.00
_cell.angle_beta   90.00
_cell.angle_gamma   90.00
#
_symmetry.space_group_name_H-M   'P 1'
#
loop_
_entity.id
_entity.type
_entity.pdbx_description
1 polymer ?
#
loop_
_entity_poly.entity_id
_entity_poly.type
_entity_poly.pdbx_seq_one_letter_code
_entity_poly.pdbx_strand_id
1 'polypeptide(L)'
;MTTEETKMSTKFEVKWDLDRVSFGAQVESIIDQARASNSVLPLPLSMCKGMSMVEMVAAVQANIDCSGCNALMPNEVRRLSAAYPDIMKRASHESPDGVYRLYQPCPFLKDNWCMIYNQRPLVCRFYPFQFGALTADKRPMASVSPNCPEARRIARRFYMVAWELRQSFSGLSADEVNQALQEESGV
;
A
#
# COMPACT_ATOMS: atom_id res chain seq x y z
N MET A 1 -3.78 -2.85 31.90
CA MET A 1 -3.38 -3.18 30.52
C MET A 1 -4.58 -2.94 29.64
N THR A 2 -4.71 -1.72 29.10
CA THR A 2 -5.80 -1.35 28.21
C THR A 2 -5.44 -1.77 26.80
N THR A 3 -6.20 -2.69 26.24
CA THR A 3 -6.20 -3.06 24.83
C THR A 3 -6.65 -1.85 24.01
N GLU A 4 -5.71 -1.12 23.43
CA GLU A 4 -5.99 -0.19 22.33
C GLU A 4 -6.36 -1.01 21.10
N GLU A 5 -7.64 -1.39 21.01
CA GLU A 5 -8.25 -1.79 19.75
C GLU A 5 -8.14 -0.60 18.80
N THR A 6 -7.13 -0.66 17.93
CA THR A 6 -6.91 0.33 16.87
C THR A 6 -8.10 0.26 15.93
N LYS A 7 -9.00 1.23 16.08
CA LYS A 7 -10.24 1.40 15.32
C LYS A 7 -9.91 1.59 13.83
N MET A 8 -9.79 0.47 13.10
CA MET A 8 -9.54 0.42 11.65
C MET A 8 -10.83 0.69 10.88
N SER A 9 -11.26 1.95 10.93
CA SER A 9 -12.31 2.51 10.10
C SER A 9 -11.64 3.28 8.96
N THR A 10 -12.13 3.11 7.72
CA THR A 10 -11.72 3.89 6.55
C THR A 10 -11.82 5.38 6.89
N LYS A 11 -10.69 6.03 7.16
CA LYS A 11 -10.66 7.44 7.59
C LYS A 11 -10.70 8.44 6.44
N PHE A 12 -10.53 8.00 5.20
CA PHE A 12 -10.32 8.87 4.06
C PHE A 12 -11.56 8.91 3.17
N GLU A 13 -12.28 10.02 3.23
CA GLU A 13 -13.35 10.34 2.29
C GLU A 13 -12.74 10.76 0.94
N VAL A 14 -13.26 10.22 -0.17
CA VAL A 14 -12.75 10.49 -1.51
C VAL A 14 -13.86 11.15 -2.33
N LYS A 15 -13.66 12.42 -2.69
CA LYS A 15 -14.55 13.15 -3.60
C LYS A 15 -14.16 12.85 -5.05
N TRP A 16 -15.03 12.15 -5.77
CA TRP A 16 -14.76 11.62 -7.11
C TRP A 16 -15.18 12.57 -8.25
N ASP A 17 -15.99 13.57 -7.91
CA ASP A 17 -16.56 14.58 -8.81
C ASP A 17 -15.62 15.77 -9.08
N LEU A 18 -14.45 15.79 -8.45
CA LEU A 18 -13.42 16.80 -8.66
C LEU A 18 -12.81 16.70 -10.07
N ASP A 19 -12.34 17.83 -10.61
CA ASP A 19 -11.50 17.84 -11.80
C ASP A 19 -10.17 17.11 -11.56
N ARG A 20 -9.46 16.76 -12.65
CA ARG A 20 -8.23 15.95 -12.58
C ARG A 20 -7.14 16.55 -11.68
N VAL A 21 -6.97 17.87 -11.70
CA VAL A 21 -5.93 18.56 -10.93
C VAL A 21 -6.30 18.56 -9.45
N SER A 22 -7.53 18.95 -9.13
CA SER A 22 -8.06 18.96 -7.76
C SER A 22 -8.11 17.55 -7.16
N PHE A 23 -8.48 16.54 -7.96
CA PHE A 23 -8.47 15.14 -7.54
C PHE A 23 -7.05 14.66 -7.24
N GLY A 24 -6.08 14.99 -8.11
CA GLY A 24 -4.67 14.70 -7.85
C GLY A 24 -4.17 15.29 -6.53
N ALA A 25 -4.53 16.54 -6.22
CA ALA A 25 -4.18 17.18 -4.96
C ALA A 25 -4.84 16.51 -3.74
N GLN A 26 -6.11 16.09 -3.87
CA GLN A 26 -6.79 15.31 -2.83
C GLN A 26 -6.07 13.99 -2.55
N VAL A 27 -5.63 13.27 -3.59
CA VAL A 27 -4.91 12.00 -3.43
C VAL A 27 -3.60 12.19 -2.68
N GLU A 28 -2.82 13.23 -2.99
CA GLU A 28 -1.60 13.55 -2.22
C GLU A 28 -1.93 13.88 -0.76
N SER A 29 -2.99 14.65 -0.50
CA SER A 29 -3.44 14.96 0.86
C SER A 29 -3.82 13.70 1.65
N ILE A 30 -4.53 12.75 1.03
CA ILE A 30 -4.87 11.46 1.65
C ILE A 30 -3.60 10.68 2.00
N ILE A 31 -2.64 10.63 1.08
CA ILE A 31 -1.35 9.95 1.28
C ILE A 31 -0.60 10.57 2.47
N ASP A 32 -0.53 11.90 2.53
CA ASP A 32 0.17 12.62 3.59
C ASP A 32 -0.53 12.46 4.95
N GLN A 33 -1.86 12.48 4.99
CA GLN A 33 -2.63 12.20 6.20
C GLN A 33 -2.44 10.76 6.69
N ALA A 34 -2.44 9.79 5.78
CA ALA A 34 -2.17 8.38 6.11
C ALA A 34 -0.77 8.23 6.72
N ARG A 35 0.22 8.94 6.17
CA ARG A 35 1.59 8.95 6.70
C ARG A 35 1.67 9.60 8.08
N ALA A 36 1.11 10.81 8.23
CA ALA A 36 1.15 11.55 9.48
C ALA A 36 0.46 10.79 10.63
N SER A 37 -0.59 10.04 10.32
CA SER A 37 -1.33 9.23 11.29
C SER A 37 -0.84 7.77 11.40
N ASN A 38 0.18 7.39 10.61
CA ASN A 38 0.66 6.01 10.48
C ASN A 38 -0.48 4.98 10.21
N SER A 39 -1.51 5.40 9.47
CA SER A 39 -2.67 4.58 9.11
C SER A 39 -2.45 3.87 7.78
N VAL A 40 -3.00 2.67 7.61
CA VAL A 40 -2.96 1.97 6.31
C VAL A 40 -3.60 2.83 5.22
N LEU A 41 -3.00 2.85 4.02
CA LEU A 41 -3.55 3.55 2.86
C LEU A 41 -4.39 2.57 2.03
N PRO A 42 -5.73 2.68 2.03
CA PRO A 42 -6.57 1.83 1.19
C PRO A 42 -6.31 2.11 -0.29
N LEU A 43 -6.31 1.06 -1.11
CA LEU A 43 -6.35 1.17 -2.55
C LEU A 43 -7.81 1.13 -3.01
N PRO A 44 -8.20 1.91 -4.03
CA PRO A 44 -9.55 1.87 -4.62
C PRO A 44 -9.73 0.62 -5.50
N LEU A 45 -9.41 -0.54 -4.96
CA LEU A 45 -9.53 -1.84 -5.59
C LEU A 45 -10.53 -2.68 -4.79
N SER A 46 -11.56 -3.14 -5.48
CA SER A 46 -12.42 -4.20 -4.98
C SER A 46 -11.87 -5.52 -5.50
N MET A 47 -11.78 -6.55 -4.63
CA MET A 47 -11.36 -7.86 -5.10
C MET A 47 -12.43 -8.44 -6.02
N CYS A 48 -12.10 -8.58 -7.30
CA CYS A 48 -12.98 -9.20 -8.30
C CYS A 48 -13.14 -10.70 -8.00
N LYS A 49 -14.31 -11.24 -8.32
CA LYS A 49 -14.60 -12.67 -8.18
C LYS A 49 -13.65 -13.45 -9.12
N GLY A 50 -12.82 -14.32 -8.56
CA GLY A 50 -11.87 -15.15 -9.32
C GLY A 50 -10.40 -14.70 -9.25
N MET A 51 -10.09 -13.49 -8.75
CA MET A 51 -8.71 -13.08 -8.47
C MET A 51 -8.41 -13.26 -6.99
N SER A 52 -7.40 -14.06 -6.66
CA SER A 52 -6.93 -14.20 -5.28
C SER A 52 -6.15 -12.95 -4.86
N MET A 53 -6.22 -12.63 -3.57
CA MET A 53 -5.41 -11.56 -2.98
C MET A 53 -3.91 -11.75 -3.23
N VAL A 54 -3.46 -13.01 -3.30
CA VAL A 54 -2.06 -13.37 -3.57
C VAL A 54 -1.65 -12.98 -4.99
N GLU A 55 -2.49 -13.25 -5.99
CA GLU A 55 -2.21 -12.87 -7.39
C GLU A 55 -2.15 -11.35 -7.56
N MET A 56 -3.10 -10.64 -6.96
CA MET A 56 -3.10 -9.17 -6.97
C MET A 56 -1.84 -8.60 -6.31
N VAL A 57 -1.48 -9.10 -5.13
CA VAL A 57 -0.23 -8.71 -4.46
C VAL A 57 0.95 -9.00 -5.37
N ALA A 58 1.07 -10.22 -5.91
CA ALA A 58 2.20 -10.63 -6.72
C ALA A 58 2.36 -9.73 -7.95
N ALA A 59 1.26 -9.41 -8.62
CA ALA A 59 1.24 -8.51 -9.77
C ALA A 59 1.73 -7.10 -9.41
N VAL A 60 1.29 -6.55 -8.27
CA VAL A 60 1.75 -5.24 -7.82
C VAL A 60 3.20 -5.30 -7.36
N GLN A 61 3.62 -6.36 -6.65
CA GLN A 61 4.98 -6.53 -6.17
C GLN A 61 6.00 -6.64 -7.29
N ALA A 62 5.63 -7.25 -8.42
CA ALA A 62 6.46 -7.31 -9.63
C ALA A 62 6.78 -5.91 -10.19
N ASN A 63 6.00 -4.88 -9.82
CA ASN A 63 6.15 -3.50 -10.27
C ASN A 63 6.72 -2.57 -9.20
N ILE A 64 7.16 -3.10 -8.05
CA ILE A 64 7.79 -2.32 -6.99
C ILE A 64 9.25 -2.12 -7.34
N ASP A 65 9.64 -0.86 -7.51
CA ASP A 65 11.03 -0.48 -7.67
C ASP A 65 11.59 0.06 -6.36
N CYS A 66 12.28 -0.81 -5.62
CA CYS A 66 12.88 -0.44 -4.34
C CYS A 66 14.22 0.31 -4.46
N SER A 67 14.73 0.60 -5.68
CA SER A 67 16.07 1.16 -5.90
C SER A 67 16.30 2.55 -5.28
N GLY A 68 15.24 3.25 -4.85
CA GLY A 68 15.29 4.52 -4.12
C GLY A 68 14.50 4.55 -2.81
N CYS A 69 14.13 3.39 -2.26
CA CYS A 69 13.19 3.29 -1.14
C CYS A 69 13.88 3.46 0.24
N ASN A 70 13.38 4.39 1.06
CA ASN A 70 13.85 4.69 2.43
C ASN A 70 12.81 4.35 3.51
N ALA A 71 11.96 3.37 3.24
CA ALA A 71 10.75 3.17 4.02
C ALA A 71 11.00 2.68 5.46
N LEU A 72 10.13 3.15 6.35
CA LEU A 72 10.13 2.80 7.77
C LEU A 72 9.49 1.43 8.00
N MET A 73 10.18 0.56 8.76
CA MET A 73 9.60 -0.65 9.36
C MET A 73 9.75 -0.58 10.89
N PRO A 74 8.98 0.28 11.60
CA PRO A 74 9.29 0.68 12.99
C PRO A 74 9.41 -0.49 13.97
N ASN A 75 8.50 -1.47 13.84
CA ASN A 75 8.45 -2.63 14.74
C ASN A 75 9.61 -3.61 14.50
N GLU A 76 10.04 -3.79 13.26
CA GLU A 76 11.18 -4.65 12.95
C GLU A 76 12.50 -3.94 13.26
N VAL A 77 12.63 -2.66 12.93
CA VAL A 77 13.85 -1.88 13.21
C VAL A 77 14.21 -1.90 14.68
N ARG A 78 13.27 -1.75 15.62
CA ARG A 78 13.58 -1.83 17.06
C ARG A 78 14.10 -3.22 17.45
N ARG A 79 13.46 -4.29 16.98
CA ARG A 79 13.90 -5.68 17.26
C ARG A 79 15.26 -5.97 16.64
N LEU A 80 15.47 -5.55 15.40
CA LEU A 80 16.70 -5.77 14.65
C LEU A 80 17.86 -4.92 15.17
N SER A 81 17.60 -3.70 15.64
CA SER A 81 18.63 -2.85 16.25
C SER A 81 19.12 -3.43 17.57
N ALA A 82 18.25 -4.10 18.33
CA ALA A 82 18.64 -4.81 19.54
C ALA A 82 19.44 -6.10 19.24
N ALA A 83 19.03 -6.85 18.21
CA ALA A 83 19.66 -8.14 17.89
C ALA A 83 20.94 -8.02 17.03
N TYR A 84 21.02 -7.01 16.17
CA TYR A 84 22.06 -6.84 15.15
C TYR A 84 22.52 -5.37 15.02
N PRO A 85 23.05 -4.75 16.09
CA PRO A 85 23.34 -3.31 16.12
C PRO A 85 24.33 -2.86 15.03
N ASP A 86 25.38 -3.64 14.75
CA ASP A 86 26.39 -3.28 13.75
C ASP A 86 25.89 -3.37 12.30
N ILE A 87 24.95 -4.29 12.04
CA ILE A 87 24.32 -4.40 10.72
C ILE A 87 23.34 -3.23 10.56
N MET A 88 22.54 -2.95 11.59
CA MET A 88 21.58 -1.84 11.56
C MET A 88 22.26 -0.48 11.43
N LYS A 89 23.39 -0.23 12.10
CA LYS A 89 24.14 1.01 11.96
C LYS A 89 24.65 1.27 10.53
N ARG A 90 25.00 0.21 9.80
CA ARG A 90 25.45 0.30 8.39
C ARG A 90 24.29 0.32 7.41
N ALA A 91 23.22 -0.37 7.77
CA ALA A 91 22.11 -0.64 6.87
C ALA A 91 20.87 0.22 7.14
N SER A 92 20.99 1.20 8.03
CA SER A 92 20.00 2.23 8.26
C SER A 92 20.63 3.62 8.32
N HIS A 93 19.82 4.63 8.10
CA HIS A 93 20.14 6.01 8.45
C HIS A 93 19.09 6.54 9.42
N GLU A 94 19.53 7.38 10.34
CA GLU A 94 18.63 8.16 11.18
C GLU A 94 18.09 9.33 10.35
N SER A 95 16.78 9.43 10.20
CA SER A 95 16.17 10.59 9.55
C SER A 95 16.03 11.77 10.52
N PRO A 96 15.83 13.01 10.01
CA PRO A 96 15.73 14.21 10.85
C PRO A 96 14.63 14.19 11.92
N ASP A 97 13.66 13.28 11.78
CA ASP A 97 12.58 12.99 12.73
C ASP A 97 12.98 11.98 13.82
N GLY A 98 14.27 11.58 13.91
CA GLY A 98 14.81 10.64 14.90
C GLY A 98 14.42 9.19 14.64
N VAL A 99 13.92 8.86 13.44
CA VAL A 99 13.48 7.52 13.09
C VAL A 99 14.53 6.80 12.24
N TYR A 100 14.83 5.54 12.59
CA TYR A 100 15.78 4.71 11.83
C TYR A 100 15.11 4.10 10.60
N ARG A 101 15.66 4.41 9.41
CA ARG A 101 15.19 3.95 8.11
C ARG A 101 16.17 2.97 7.51
N LEU A 102 15.70 1.77 7.16
CA LEU A 102 16.53 0.78 6.48
C LEU A 102 16.79 1.20 5.03
N TYR A 103 18.01 0.99 4.54
CA TYR A 103 18.26 0.97 3.11
C TYR A 103 17.53 -0.24 2.51
N GLN A 104 16.85 -0.06 1.37
CA GLN A 104 16.37 -1.16 0.55
C GLN A 104 17.30 -1.36 -0.66
N PRO A 105 17.46 -2.60 -1.15
CA PRO A 105 16.80 -3.84 -0.70
C PRO A 105 17.18 -4.24 0.73
N CYS A 106 16.32 -5.02 1.39
CA CYS A 106 16.53 -5.46 2.77
C CYS A 106 17.95 -6.00 2.95
N PRO A 107 18.79 -5.41 3.83
CA PRO A 107 20.21 -5.75 3.95
C PRO A 107 20.44 -7.17 4.49
N PHE A 108 19.40 -7.77 5.06
CA PHE A 108 19.39 -9.13 5.59
C PHE A 108 18.87 -10.16 4.56
N LEU A 109 18.49 -9.74 3.35
CA LEU A 109 18.06 -10.62 2.28
C LEU A 109 19.23 -10.82 1.32
N LYS A 110 19.83 -12.02 1.34
CA LYS A 110 20.95 -12.41 0.47
C LYS A 110 20.56 -13.64 -0.32
N ASP A 111 20.65 -13.60 -1.65
CA ASP A 111 20.29 -14.71 -2.53
C ASP A 111 18.88 -15.28 -2.25
N ASN A 112 17.93 -14.39 -2.00
CA ASN A 112 16.54 -14.69 -1.60
C ASN A 112 16.38 -15.42 -0.24
N TRP A 113 17.44 -15.47 0.57
CA TRP A 113 17.43 -16.05 1.92
C TRP A 113 17.52 -14.95 2.99
N CYS A 114 16.71 -15.08 4.05
CA CYS A 114 16.71 -14.12 5.16
C CYS A 114 17.71 -14.54 6.24
N MET A 115 18.68 -13.68 6.53
CA MET A 115 19.72 -13.96 7.52
C MET A 115 19.22 -13.86 8.98
N ILE A 116 18.03 -13.29 9.21
CA ILE A 116 17.43 -13.15 10.56
C ILE A 116 16.51 -14.33 10.88
N TYR A 117 15.77 -14.81 9.88
CA TYR A 117 14.72 -15.81 10.06
C TYR A 117 14.96 -16.99 9.13
N ASN A 118 15.00 -18.21 9.68
CA ASN A 118 15.08 -19.44 8.90
C ASN A 118 14.00 -19.51 7.80
N GLN A 119 12.82 -18.95 8.08
CA GLN A 119 11.78 -18.68 7.10
C GLN A 119 11.36 -17.21 7.17
N ARG A 120 11.49 -16.50 6.05
CA ARG A 120 11.08 -15.09 5.95
C ARG A 120 9.59 -14.93 6.31
N PRO A 121 9.23 -14.15 7.35
CA PRO A 121 7.84 -13.93 7.76
C PRO A 121 6.97 -13.41 6.62
N LEU A 122 5.68 -13.77 6.65
CA LEU A 122 4.70 -13.31 5.64
C LEU A 122 4.66 -11.78 5.57
N VAL A 123 4.68 -11.07 6.70
CA VAL A 123 4.69 -9.60 6.71
C VAL A 123 5.85 -9.00 5.91
N CYS A 124 7.05 -9.59 6.00
CA CYS A 124 8.21 -9.14 5.23
C CYS A 124 8.04 -9.48 3.74
N ARG A 125 7.40 -10.60 3.40
CA ARG A 125 7.16 -11.02 2.01
C ARG A 125 6.10 -10.17 1.33
N PHE A 126 5.06 -9.76 2.07
CA PHE A 126 3.94 -8.98 1.56
C PHE A 126 4.19 -7.47 1.59
N TYR A 127 5.22 -6.98 2.28
CA TYR A 127 5.56 -5.56 2.27
C TYR A 127 5.64 -5.00 0.83
N PRO A 128 5.06 -3.83 0.54
CA PRO A 128 4.45 -2.85 1.44
C PRO A 128 2.95 -3.06 1.69
N PHE A 129 2.35 -4.17 1.27
CA PHE A 129 0.95 -4.44 1.57
C PHE A 129 0.72 -4.57 3.07
N GLN A 130 -0.36 -3.94 3.51
CA GLN A 130 -0.87 -4.04 4.87
C GLN A 130 -2.31 -4.51 4.78
N PHE A 131 -2.73 -5.33 5.73
CA PHE A 131 -4.09 -5.83 5.79
C PHE A 131 -4.88 -5.02 6.81
N GLY A 132 -6.18 -4.87 6.53
CA GLY A 132 -7.14 -4.41 7.52
C GLY A 132 -7.75 -3.03 7.27
N ALA A 133 -7.51 -2.41 6.11
CA ALA A 133 -8.46 -1.44 5.61
C ALA A 133 -9.80 -2.14 5.34
N LEU A 134 -10.90 -1.51 5.76
CA LEU A 134 -12.26 -1.99 5.51
C LEU A 134 -13.06 -0.91 4.78
N THR A 135 -13.95 -1.28 3.87
CA THR A 135 -14.98 -0.37 3.33
C THR A 135 -15.96 0.04 4.43
N ALA A 136 -16.85 1.02 4.15
CA ALA A 136 -17.96 1.36 5.03
C ALA A 136 -18.83 0.13 5.40
N ASP A 137 -18.99 -0.80 4.44
CA ASP A 137 -19.70 -2.07 4.62
C ASP A 137 -18.86 -3.17 5.28
N LYS A 138 -17.72 -2.81 5.90
CA LYS A 138 -16.79 -3.74 6.57
C LYS A 138 -16.17 -4.80 5.65
N ARG A 139 -16.08 -4.55 4.34
CA ARG A 139 -15.41 -5.47 3.41
C ARG A 139 -13.90 -5.18 3.37
N PRO A 140 -13.03 -6.20 3.34
CA PRO A 140 -11.59 -5.98 3.29
C PRO A 140 -11.19 -5.27 2.01
N MET A 141 -10.34 -4.26 2.16
CA MET A 141 -9.72 -3.54 1.06
C MET A 141 -8.24 -3.92 0.98
N ALA A 142 -7.73 -3.96 -0.25
CA ALA A 142 -6.29 -3.94 -0.44
C ALA A 142 -5.75 -2.63 0.15
N SER A 143 -4.70 -2.71 0.97
CA SER A 143 -4.07 -1.51 1.51
C SER A 143 -2.56 -1.63 1.52
N VAL A 144 -1.90 -0.49 1.54
CA VAL A 144 -0.45 -0.39 1.51
C VAL A 144 0.07 0.50 2.63
N SER A 145 1.32 0.30 3.01
CA SER A 145 1.98 1.13 4.01
C SER A 145 2.18 2.55 3.48
N PRO A 146 1.70 3.60 4.19
CA PRO A 146 1.91 4.98 3.77
C PRO A 146 3.38 5.43 3.88
N ASN A 147 4.19 4.66 4.60
CA ASN A 147 5.61 4.96 4.82
C ASN A 147 6.51 4.44 3.69
N CYS A 148 5.97 3.68 2.72
CA CYS A 148 6.72 3.20 1.57
C CYS A 148 6.56 4.19 0.39
N PRO A 149 7.66 4.81 -0.11
CA PRO A 149 7.60 5.70 -1.28
C PRO A 149 6.93 5.05 -2.50
N GLU A 150 7.27 3.79 -2.78
CA GLU A 150 6.65 3.04 -3.88
C GLU A 150 5.19 2.73 -3.64
N ALA A 151 4.79 2.41 -2.41
CA ALA A 151 3.39 2.25 -2.06
C ALA A 151 2.58 3.53 -2.31
N ARG A 152 3.16 4.70 -2.01
CA ARG A 152 2.52 6.01 -2.30
C ARG A 152 2.38 6.22 -3.80
N ARG A 153 3.44 5.93 -4.59
CA ARG A 153 3.40 6.00 -6.06
C ARG A 153 2.33 5.08 -6.63
N ILE A 154 2.28 3.84 -6.14
CA ILE A 154 1.29 2.83 -6.55
C ILE A 154 -0.11 3.28 -6.19
N ALA A 155 -0.35 3.71 -4.94
CA ALA A 155 -1.66 4.19 -4.51
C ALA A 155 -2.12 5.39 -5.33
N ARG A 156 -1.24 6.37 -5.55
CA ARG A 156 -1.53 7.52 -6.42
C ARG A 156 -1.95 7.07 -7.82
N ARG A 157 -1.22 6.15 -8.44
CA ARG A 157 -1.58 5.61 -9.76
C ARG A 157 -2.94 4.92 -9.73
N PHE A 158 -3.22 4.09 -8.73
CA PHE A 158 -4.52 3.43 -8.61
C PHE A 158 -5.67 4.44 -8.47
N TYR A 159 -5.52 5.47 -7.64
CA TYR A 159 -6.53 6.52 -7.50
C TYR A 159 -6.75 7.29 -8.80
N MET A 160 -5.67 7.71 -9.46
CA MET A 160 -5.79 8.45 -10.72
C MET A 160 -6.46 7.61 -11.82
N VAL A 161 -6.06 6.35 -11.98
CA VAL A 161 -6.68 5.44 -12.96
C VAL A 161 -8.14 5.17 -12.60
N ALA A 162 -8.46 4.93 -11.33
CA ALA A 162 -9.84 4.72 -10.89
C ALA A 162 -10.72 5.96 -11.18
N TRP A 163 -10.17 7.17 -11.00
CA TRP A 163 -10.87 8.40 -11.35
C TRP A 163 -11.05 8.52 -12.87
N GLU A 164 -10.00 8.29 -13.67
CA GLU A 164 -10.06 8.35 -15.14
C GLU A 164 -11.09 7.37 -15.72
N LEU A 165 -11.11 6.13 -15.21
CA LEU A 165 -12.14 5.16 -15.53
C LEU A 165 -13.53 5.69 -15.16
N ARG A 166 -13.71 6.17 -13.93
CA ARG A 166 -15.01 6.66 -13.47
C ARG A 166 -15.54 7.83 -14.30
N GLN A 167 -14.68 8.76 -14.72
CA GLN A 167 -15.08 9.86 -15.62
C GLN A 167 -15.40 9.38 -17.03
N SER A 168 -14.69 8.35 -17.52
CA SER A 168 -14.97 7.77 -18.83
C SER A 168 -16.34 7.08 -18.89
N PHE A 169 -16.82 6.56 -17.76
CA PHE A 169 -18.12 5.89 -17.63
C PHE A 169 -19.20 6.74 -16.96
N SER A 170 -18.94 7.99 -16.56
CA SER A 170 -19.90 8.82 -15.80
C SER A 170 -21.15 9.21 -16.58
N GLY A 171 -21.14 9.04 -17.90
CA GLY A 171 -22.29 9.26 -18.79
C GLY A 171 -23.01 7.99 -19.22
N LEU A 172 -22.55 6.81 -18.80
CA LEU A 172 -23.11 5.52 -19.21
C LEU A 172 -24.01 4.97 -18.11
N SER A 173 -25.18 4.49 -18.50
CA SER A 173 -26.09 3.72 -17.66
C SER A 173 -25.45 2.38 -17.26
N ALA A 174 -25.93 1.77 -16.17
CA ALA A 174 -25.43 0.48 -15.71
C ALA A 174 -25.53 -0.61 -16.80
N ASP A 175 -26.53 -0.53 -17.67
CA ASP A 175 -26.72 -1.45 -18.79
C ASP A 175 -25.68 -1.24 -19.88
N GLU A 176 -25.34 0.01 -20.23
CA GLU A 176 -24.29 0.32 -21.19
C GLU A 176 -22.89 -0.09 -20.70
N VAL A 177 -22.62 0.07 -19.40
CA VAL A 177 -21.36 -0.40 -18.79
C VAL A 177 -21.29 -1.94 -18.82
N ASN A 178 -22.38 -2.63 -18.50
CA ASN A 178 -22.41 -4.09 -18.54
C ASN A 178 -22.26 -4.63 -19.97
N GLN A 179 -22.84 -3.96 -20.96
CA GLN A 179 -22.68 -4.32 -22.36
C GLN A 179 -21.23 -4.14 -22.84
N ALA A 180 -20.59 -3.01 -22.51
CA ALA A 180 -19.18 -2.77 -22.84
C ALA A 180 -18.23 -3.80 -22.20
N LEU A 181 -18.49 -4.20 -20.95
CA LEU A 181 -17.72 -5.23 -20.26
C LEU A 181 -17.93 -6.62 -20.87
N GLN A 182 -19.12 -6.92 -21.41
CA GLN A 182 -19.40 -8.19 -22.10
C GLN A 182 -18.70 -8.27 -23.47
N GLU A 183 -18.66 -7.15 -24.22
CA GLU A 183 -17.98 -7.08 -25.52
C GLU A 183 -16.45 -7.25 -25.41
N GLU A 184 -15.82 -6.77 -24.34
CA GLU A 184 -14.38 -7.01 -24.08
C GLU A 184 -14.08 -8.41 -23.51
N SER A 185 -15.08 -9.11 -22.97
CA SER A 185 -14.92 -10.44 -22.35
C SER A 185 -14.96 -11.61 -23.34
N GLY A 186 -15.28 -11.37 -24.62
CA GLY A 186 -15.17 -12.36 -25.69
C GLY A 186 -15.89 -13.69 -25.40
N VAL A 187 -17.17 -13.60 -25.01
CA VAL A 187 -18.14 -14.69 -25.16
C VAL A 187 -19.17 -14.27 -26.21
#